data_AF-A0A135L3T8-F1
#
_entry.id   AF-A0A135L3T8-F1
#
_cell.length_a   1.000
_cell.length_b   1.000
_cell.length_c   1.000
_cell.angle_alpha   90.00
_cell.angle_beta   90.00
_cell.angle_gamma   90.00
#
_symmetry.space_group_name_H-M   'P 1'
#
loop_
_entity.id
_entity.type
_entity.pdbx_description
1 polymer ?
#
loop_
_entity_poly.entity_id
_entity_poly.type
_entity_poly.pdbx_seq_one_letter_code
_entity_poly.pdbx_strand_id
1 'polypeptide(L)'
;MNEQEYRYWADYVKEYVPLQKGALESYENWHNRALLGRLLANLNFYKPAIELLESILEEVKQEDDEQYIWSLSDLADYYWVSTGDKEHSIELLNLAIDCLSQKTVTSFPLINRGLLYNQMWQIHALSGNTDKVTQEIYSIIKNEEVHKKEEKTNSLLFYSYFNLALLAFEKEDTSQAIQLLKQAYTYSEVDLKEVDHILTMDLSPQGTVSQLLSLTHRHMQFDC
;
A
#
# COMPACT_ATOMS: atom_id res chain seq x y z
N MET A 1 4.76 5.05 24.30
CA MET A 1 5.41 6.38 24.37
C MET A 1 4.66 7.36 25.27
N ASN A 2 5.37 8.16 26.08
CA ASN A 2 4.81 9.29 26.84
C ASN A 2 5.06 10.65 26.16
N GLU A 3 4.51 11.75 26.71
CA GLU A 3 4.63 13.09 26.12
C GLU A 3 6.10 13.58 26.00
N GLN A 4 6.97 13.24 26.94
CA GLN A 4 8.37 13.65 26.90
C GLN A 4 9.11 12.96 25.74
N GLU A 5 8.90 11.66 25.57
CA GLU A 5 9.44 10.89 24.46
C GLU A 5 8.88 11.36 23.12
N TYR A 6 7.59 11.70 23.08
CA TYR A 6 6.95 12.30 21.90
C TYR A 6 7.65 13.59 21.48
N ARG A 7 7.89 14.51 22.43
CA ARG A 7 8.55 15.79 22.15
C ARG A 7 9.97 15.59 21.61
N TYR A 8 10.73 14.66 22.18
CA TYR A 8 12.05 14.30 21.69
C TYR A 8 12.02 13.87 20.21
N TRP A 9 11.12 12.94 19.86
CA TRP A 9 11.01 12.47 18.47
C TRP A 9 10.45 13.52 17.52
N ALA A 10 9.52 14.35 17.97
CA ALA A 10 8.99 15.46 17.18
C ALA A 10 10.09 16.49 16.85
N ASP A 11 10.95 16.83 17.82
CA ASP A 11 12.07 17.73 17.60
C ASP A 11 13.11 17.09 16.67
N TYR A 12 13.43 15.81 16.87
CA TYR A 12 14.33 15.06 15.98
C TYR A 12 13.83 15.09 14.54
N VAL A 13 12.56 14.75 14.28
CA VAL A 13 12.00 14.71 12.92
C VAL A 13 12.03 16.08 12.25
N LYS A 14 11.79 17.17 12.99
CA LYS A 14 11.85 18.55 12.48
C LYS A 14 13.24 18.97 11.98
N GLU A 15 14.30 18.30 12.42
CA GLU A 15 15.66 18.56 11.91
C GLU A 15 15.87 17.99 10.49
N TYR A 16 15.13 16.95 10.12
CA TYR A 16 15.31 16.22 8.84
C TYR A 16 14.18 16.44 7.84
N VAL A 17 12.97 16.75 8.32
CA VAL A 17 11.78 16.89 7.49
C VAL A 17 11.23 18.31 7.62
N PRO A 18 11.12 19.08 6.52
CA PRO A 18 10.48 20.38 6.55
C PRO A 18 8.97 20.21 6.75
N LEU A 19 8.45 20.71 7.87
CA LEU A 19 7.04 20.59 8.23
C LEU A 19 6.33 21.94 8.24
N GLN A 20 5.03 21.91 7.99
CA GLN A 20 4.19 23.09 8.13
C GLN A 20 4.11 23.53 9.61
N LYS A 21 3.88 24.83 9.82
CA LYS A 21 3.66 25.38 11.17
C LYS A 21 2.45 24.70 11.82
N GLY A 22 2.56 24.32 13.10
CA GLY A 22 1.52 23.56 13.80
C GLY A 22 1.74 22.05 13.81
N ALA A 23 2.57 21.52 12.91
CA ALA A 23 2.85 20.08 12.85
C ALA A 23 3.58 19.61 14.11
N LEU A 24 3.09 18.51 14.68
CA LEU A 24 3.71 17.81 15.81
C LEU A 24 3.79 18.65 17.10
N GLU A 25 2.94 19.67 17.26
CA GLU A 25 2.96 20.55 18.44
C GLU A 25 2.25 19.96 19.67
N SER A 26 1.32 19.02 19.46
CA SER A 26 0.47 18.46 20.50
C SER A 26 0.49 16.94 20.51
N TYR A 27 0.89 16.36 21.63
CA TYR A 27 0.84 14.92 21.89
C TYR A 27 -0.60 14.40 21.99
N GLU A 28 -1.50 15.16 22.63
CA GLU A 28 -2.90 14.78 22.81
C GLU A 28 -3.64 14.65 21.48
N ASN A 29 -3.22 15.38 20.44
CA ASN A 29 -3.81 15.26 19.11
C ASN A 29 -3.34 13.96 18.44
N TRP A 30 -4.25 13.00 18.25
CA TRP A 30 -3.94 11.74 17.59
C TRP A 30 -3.44 11.93 16.15
N HIS A 31 -3.88 12.97 15.42
CA HIS A 31 -3.38 13.25 14.06
C HIS A 31 -1.88 13.55 14.07
N ASN A 32 -1.41 14.25 15.09
CA ASN A 32 0.00 14.56 15.26
C ASN A 32 0.81 13.33 15.68
N ARG A 33 0.23 12.41 16.46
CA ARG A 33 0.83 11.11 16.79
C ARG A 33 0.93 10.22 15.55
N ALA A 34 -0.14 10.16 14.75
CA ALA A 34 -0.17 9.44 13.47
C ALA A 34 0.89 9.95 12.50
N LEU A 35 0.95 11.28 12.30
CA LEU A 35 1.94 11.92 11.43
C LEU A 35 3.36 11.64 11.92
N LEU A 36 3.64 11.80 13.22
CA LEU A 36 4.97 11.50 13.77
C LEU A 36 5.33 10.03 13.55
N GLY A 37 4.40 9.11 13.79
CA GLY A 37 4.62 7.67 13.59
C GLY A 37 5.06 7.35 12.16
N ARG A 38 4.33 7.87 11.16
CA ARG A 38 4.67 7.70 9.75
C ARG A 38 6.01 8.31 9.36
N LEU A 39 6.30 9.53 9.84
CA LEU A 39 7.58 10.19 9.58
C LEU A 39 8.76 9.42 10.20
N LEU A 40 8.59 8.88 11.40
CA LEU A 40 9.60 8.04 12.04
C LEU A 40 9.85 6.75 11.26
N ALA A 41 8.78 6.09 10.79
CA ALA A 41 8.91 4.89 9.96
C ALA A 41 9.62 5.18 8.64
N ASN A 42 9.35 6.32 7.99
CA ASN A 42 10.07 6.76 6.78
C ASN A 42 11.57 7.00 7.05
N LEU A 43 11.93 7.32 8.28
CA LEU A 43 13.32 7.44 8.75
C LEU A 43 13.87 6.12 9.31
N ASN A 44 13.15 5.00 9.14
CA ASN A 44 13.46 3.66 9.63
C ASN A 44 13.47 3.49 11.17
N PHE A 45 12.82 4.40 11.91
CA PHE A 45 12.61 4.29 13.36
C PHE A 45 11.29 3.58 13.66
N TYR A 46 11.22 2.28 13.36
CA TYR A 46 9.97 1.51 13.44
C TYR A 46 9.43 1.34 14.87
N LYS A 47 10.29 1.11 15.86
CA LYS A 47 9.84 0.91 17.25
C LYS A 47 9.02 2.11 17.77
N PRO A 48 9.54 3.35 17.76
CA PRO A 48 8.74 4.50 18.21
C PRO A 48 7.56 4.80 17.28
N ALA A 49 7.64 4.44 15.98
CA ALA A 49 6.52 4.56 15.06
C ALA A 49 5.34 3.65 15.44
N ILE A 50 5.63 2.38 15.73
CA ILE A 50 4.65 1.39 16.20
C ILE A 50 4.00 1.89 17.49
N GLU A 51 4.79 2.27 18.49
CA GLU A 51 4.25 2.75 19.77
C GLU A 51 3.29 3.94 19.62
N LEU A 52 3.54 4.83 18.66
CA LEU A 52 2.67 5.97 18.38
C LEU A 52 1.38 5.54 17.68
N LEU A 53 1.47 4.71 16.65
CA LEU A 53 0.29 4.24 15.93
C LEU A 53 -0.61 3.34 16.78
N GLU A 54 -0.04 2.50 17.64
CA GLU A 54 -0.83 1.72 18.60
C GLU A 54 -1.58 2.63 19.58
N SER A 55 -0.96 3.72 20.01
CA SER A 55 -1.56 4.64 20.99
C SER A 55 -2.82 5.36 20.49
N ILE A 56 -3.04 5.40 19.16
CA ILE A 56 -4.17 6.12 18.55
C ILE A 56 -5.30 5.19 18.09
N LEU A 57 -5.09 3.86 18.05
CA LEU A 57 -6.02 2.95 17.38
C LEU A 57 -7.46 3.06 17.90
N GLU A 58 -7.65 3.10 19.22
CA GLU A 58 -9.00 3.19 19.80
C GLU A 58 -9.67 4.54 19.60
N GLU A 59 -8.90 5.63 19.55
CA GLU A 59 -9.40 6.98 19.26
C GLU A 59 -9.84 7.08 17.80
N VAL A 60 -8.95 6.69 16.89
CA VAL A 60 -9.20 6.76 15.44
C VAL A 60 -10.35 5.85 15.03
N LYS A 61 -10.47 4.65 15.61
CA LYS A 61 -11.60 3.74 15.36
C LYS A 61 -12.97 4.36 15.64
N GLN A 62 -13.04 5.33 16.56
CA GLN A 62 -14.28 6.02 16.93
C GLN A 62 -14.55 7.27 16.09
N GLU A 63 -13.49 7.90 15.58
CA GLU A 63 -13.56 9.22 14.94
C GLU A 63 -13.45 9.16 13.41
N ASP A 64 -12.62 8.26 12.88
CA ASP A 64 -12.24 8.23 11.46
C ASP A 64 -11.95 6.79 10.98
N ASP A 65 -12.94 6.18 10.33
CA ASP A 65 -12.81 4.83 9.78
C ASP A 65 -11.69 4.70 8.73
N GLU A 66 -11.47 5.71 7.88
CA GLU A 66 -10.46 5.63 6.82
C GLU A 66 -9.06 5.62 7.42
N GLN A 67 -8.84 6.53 8.37
CA GLN A 67 -7.57 6.65 9.06
C GLN A 67 -7.32 5.46 10.01
N TYR A 68 -8.37 4.80 10.52
CA TYR A 68 -8.23 3.57 11.29
C TYR A 68 -7.70 2.44 10.39
N ILE A 69 -8.30 2.25 9.21
CA ILE A 69 -7.86 1.24 8.23
C ILE A 69 -6.42 1.52 7.79
N TRP A 70 -6.08 2.79 7.51
CA TRP A 70 -4.70 3.18 7.21
C TRP A 70 -3.74 2.86 8.35
N SER A 71 -4.10 3.16 9.59
CA SER A 71 -3.23 2.90 10.76
C SER A 71 -2.97 1.40 10.95
N LEU A 72 -3.98 0.55 10.69
CA LEU A 72 -3.80 -0.90 10.68
C LEU A 72 -2.86 -1.36 9.56
N SER A 73 -3.01 -0.79 8.36
CA SER A 73 -2.13 -1.04 7.21
C SER A 73 -0.68 -0.67 7.52
N ASP A 74 -0.46 0.52 8.08
CA ASP A 74 0.86 1.04 8.46
C ASP A 74 1.50 0.15 9.54
N LEU A 75 0.74 -0.20 10.59
CA LEU A 75 1.22 -1.08 11.65
C LEU A 75 1.63 -2.45 11.12
N ALA A 76 0.86 -3.03 10.19
CA ALA A 76 1.21 -4.31 9.58
C ALA A 76 2.57 -4.25 8.87
N ASP A 77 2.84 -3.18 8.10
CA ASP A 77 4.14 -3.00 7.46
C ASP A 77 5.25 -2.78 8.49
N TYR A 78 5.00 -1.97 9.51
CA TYR A 78 6.03 -1.65 10.50
C TYR A 78 6.40 -2.88 11.33
N TYR A 79 5.43 -3.71 11.71
CA TYR A 79 5.68 -4.98 12.36
C TYR A 79 6.44 -5.94 11.46
N TRP A 80 6.01 -6.11 10.20
CA TRP A 80 6.71 -6.96 9.26
C TRP A 80 8.18 -6.55 9.07
N VAL A 81 8.45 -5.27 8.83
CA VAL A 81 9.81 -4.78 8.56
C VAL A 81 10.68 -4.80 9.81
N SER A 82 10.12 -4.50 11.00
CA SER A 82 10.91 -4.36 12.22
C SER A 82 11.21 -5.68 12.94
N THR A 83 10.25 -6.62 12.96
CA THR A 83 10.36 -7.87 13.71
C THR A 83 10.26 -9.12 12.84
N GLY A 84 9.78 -9.00 11.60
CA GLY A 84 9.46 -10.15 10.76
C GLY A 84 8.22 -10.92 11.24
N ASP A 85 7.41 -10.32 12.13
CA ASP A 85 6.20 -10.96 12.67
C ASP A 85 5.09 -11.02 11.63
N LYS A 86 5.18 -12.04 10.79
CA LYS A 86 4.23 -12.33 9.72
C LYS A 86 2.81 -12.51 10.26
N GLU A 87 2.63 -13.29 11.32
CA GLU A 87 1.29 -13.64 11.81
C GLU A 87 0.55 -12.39 12.25
N HIS A 88 1.19 -11.56 13.08
CA HIS A 88 0.60 -10.33 13.56
C HIS A 88 0.34 -9.33 12.42
N SER A 89 1.27 -9.20 11.47
CA SER A 89 1.10 -8.31 10.31
C SER A 89 -0.09 -8.73 9.44
N ILE A 90 -0.29 -10.03 9.22
CA ILE A 90 -1.43 -10.55 8.47
C ILE A 90 -2.74 -10.39 9.24
N GLU A 91 -2.75 -10.54 10.56
CA GLU A 91 -3.94 -10.27 11.39
C GLU A 91 -4.41 -8.82 11.25
N LEU A 92 -3.48 -7.86 11.32
CA LEU A 92 -3.77 -6.43 11.13
C LEU A 92 -4.34 -6.13 9.73
N LEU A 93 -3.77 -6.73 8.68
CA LEU A 93 -4.27 -6.56 7.31
C LEU A 93 -5.64 -7.18 7.10
N ASN A 94 -5.91 -8.35 7.67
CA ASN A 94 -7.24 -8.95 7.61
C ASN A 94 -8.27 -8.05 8.30
N LEU A 95 -7.94 -7.47 9.47
CA LEU A 95 -8.81 -6.53 10.15
C LEU A 95 -9.08 -5.29 9.29
N ALA A 96 -8.05 -4.74 8.65
CA ALA A 96 -8.19 -3.60 7.74
C ALA A 96 -9.11 -3.94 6.54
N ILE A 97 -8.93 -5.12 5.93
CA ILE A 97 -9.75 -5.61 4.81
C ILE A 97 -11.20 -5.83 5.24
N ASP A 98 -11.43 -6.41 6.42
CA ASP A 98 -12.78 -6.65 6.96
C ASP A 98 -13.51 -5.34 7.25
N CYS A 99 -12.81 -4.36 7.87
CA CYS A 99 -13.34 -3.03 8.09
C CYS A 99 -13.73 -2.35 6.77
N LEU A 100 -12.86 -2.42 5.76
CA LEU A 100 -13.11 -1.84 4.44
C LEU A 100 -14.29 -2.52 3.71
N SER A 101 -14.42 -3.83 3.83
CA SER A 101 -15.47 -4.62 3.17
C SER A 101 -16.88 -4.34 3.72
N GLN A 102 -16.97 -3.74 4.91
CA GLN A 102 -18.24 -3.31 5.51
C GLN A 102 -18.66 -1.90 5.04
N LYS A 103 -17.84 -1.21 4.24
CA LYS A 103 -18.09 0.14 3.73
C LYS A 103 -18.54 0.09 2.27
N THR A 104 -19.11 1.19 1.77
CA THR A 104 -19.49 1.29 0.35
C THR A 104 -18.24 1.52 -0.51
N VAL A 105 -18.26 1.07 -1.76
CA VAL A 105 -17.11 1.12 -2.69
C VAL A 105 -16.52 2.54 -2.85
N THR A 106 -17.34 3.58 -2.71
CA THR A 106 -16.92 4.99 -2.83
C THR A 106 -16.65 5.66 -1.47
N SER A 107 -16.57 4.89 -0.37
CA SER A 107 -16.43 5.47 0.97
C SER A 107 -15.09 6.16 1.17
N PHE A 108 -14.02 5.64 0.55
CA PHE A 108 -12.66 6.11 0.79
C PHE A 108 -11.91 6.35 -0.51
N PRO A 109 -11.46 7.58 -0.77
CA PRO A 109 -10.75 7.91 -2.00
C PRO A 109 -9.29 7.42 -2.00
N LEU A 110 -8.66 7.22 -0.84
CA LEU A 110 -7.21 6.98 -0.76
C LEU A 110 -6.85 5.53 -0.47
N ILE A 111 -7.64 4.82 0.33
CA ILE A 111 -7.43 3.40 0.65
C ILE A 111 -8.44 2.49 -0.05
N ASN A 112 -7.95 1.39 -0.64
CA ASN A 112 -8.80 0.47 -1.38
C ASN A 112 -8.37 -0.99 -1.16
N ARG A 113 -9.28 -1.91 -1.50
CA ARG A 113 -9.09 -3.36 -1.25
C ARG A 113 -7.85 -3.89 -1.96
N GLY A 114 -7.63 -3.50 -3.22
CA GLY A 114 -6.45 -3.90 -3.98
C GLY A 114 -5.13 -3.58 -3.28
N LEU A 115 -4.99 -2.39 -2.70
CA LEU A 115 -3.79 -1.97 -1.97
C LEU A 115 -3.51 -2.88 -0.77
N LEU A 116 -4.52 -3.14 0.06
CA LEU A 116 -4.40 -3.98 1.26
C LEU A 116 -4.04 -5.43 0.90
N TYR A 117 -4.70 -6.00 -0.12
CA TYR A 117 -4.37 -7.34 -0.62
C TYR A 117 -2.96 -7.40 -1.19
N ASN A 118 -2.53 -6.39 -1.93
CA ASN A 118 -1.17 -6.31 -2.44
C ASN A 118 -0.13 -6.33 -1.31
N GLN A 119 -0.33 -5.55 -0.24
CA GLN A 119 0.55 -5.57 0.93
C GLN A 119 0.60 -6.97 1.57
N MET A 120 -0.56 -7.60 1.77
CA MET A 120 -0.66 -8.96 2.31
C MET A 120 0.07 -9.99 1.42
N TRP A 121 -0.11 -9.92 0.11
CA TRP A 121 0.55 -10.82 -0.84
C TRP A 121 2.06 -10.65 -0.85
N GLN A 122 2.57 -9.43 -0.74
CA GLN A 122 4.01 -9.18 -0.63
C GLN A 122 4.60 -9.82 0.62
N ILE A 123 3.95 -9.64 1.79
CA ILE A 123 4.37 -10.31 3.04
C ILE A 123 4.35 -11.83 2.89
N HIS A 124 3.29 -12.39 2.31
CA HIS A 124 3.20 -13.82 2.06
C HIS A 124 4.28 -14.36 1.11
N ALA A 125 4.55 -13.66 0.01
CA ALA A 125 5.54 -14.03 -0.99
C ALA A 125 6.96 -13.96 -0.41
N LEU A 126 7.31 -12.88 0.29
CA LEU A 126 8.59 -12.73 1.00
C LEU A 126 8.79 -13.81 2.09
N SER A 127 7.68 -14.31 2.64
CA SER A 127 7.68 -15.46 3.58
C SER A 127 7.69 -16.84 2.88
N GLY A 128 8.01 -16.91 1.58
CA GLY A 128 8.11 -18.16 0.82
C GLY A 128 6.78 -18.78 0.37
N ASN A 129 5.66 -18.05 0.42
CA ASN A 129 4.33 -18.57 0.06
C ASN A 129 3.84 -18.11 -1.32
N THR A 130 4.75 -17.88 -2.26
CA THR A 130 4.44 -17.35 -3.60
C THR A 130 3.41 -18.18 -4.36
N ASP A 131 3.45 -19.51 -4.24
CA ASP A 131 2.47 -20.39 -4.90
C ASP A 131 1.04 -20.18 -4.35
N LYS A 132 0.92 -20.04 -3.02
CA LYS A 132 -0.37 -19.76 -2.37
C LYS A 132 -0.91 -18.40 -2.81
N VAL A 133 -0.06 -17.38 -2.81
CA VAL A 133 -0.41 -16.03 -3.29
C VAL A 133 -0.89 -16.08 -4.74
N THR A 134 -0.17 -16.81 -5.60
CA THR A 134 -0.53 -16.94 -7.02
C THR A 134 -1.89 -17.61 -7.20
N GLN A 135 -2.17 -18.68 -6.44
CA GLN A 135 -3.48 -19.36 -6.47
C GLN A 135 -4.62 -18.44 -6.03
N GLU A 136 -4.40 -17.66 -4.98
CA GLU A 136 -5.37 -16.68 -4.49
C GLU A 136 -5.66 -15.59 -5.53
N ILE A 137 -4.61 -15.01 -6.13
CA ILE A 137 -4.72 -14.02 -7.20
C ILE A 137 -5.56 -14.58 -8.37
N TYR A 138 -5.29 -15.79 -8.84
CA TYR A 138 -6.08 -16.40 -9.91
C TYR A 138 -7.55 -16.64 -9.52
N SER A 139 -7.81 -17.01 -8.26
CA SER A 139 -9.17 -17.14 -7.75
C SER A 139 -9.91 -15.80 -7.76
N ILE A 140 -9.23 -14.71 -7.38
CA ILE A 140 -9.80 -13.36 -7.40
C ILE A 140 -10.08 -12.91 -8.83
N ILE A 141 -9.12 -13.05 -9.75
CA ILE A 141 -9.33 -12.71 -11.17
C ILE A 141 -10.58 -13.42 -11.70
N LYS A 142 -10.69 -14.73 -11.47
CA LYS A 142 -11.84 -15.52 -11.93
C LYS A 142 -13.18 -15.01 -11.38
N ASN A 143 -13.21 -14.55 -10.13
CA ASN A 143 -14.43 -14.07 -9.48
C ASN A 143 -14.78 -12.64 -9.91
N GLU A 144 -13.78 -11.74 -9.96
CA GLU A 144 -13.97 -10.31 -10.21
C GLU A 144 -14.22 -10.02 -11.70
N GLU A 145 -13.58 -10.73 -12.63
CA GLU A 145 -13.79 -10.49 -14.08
C GLU A 145 -15.22 -10.81 -14.54
N VAL A 146 -15.93 -11.68 -13.83
CA VAL A 146 -17.35 -11.99 -14.10
C VAL A 146 -18.25 -10.78 -13.81
N HIS A 147 -17.84 -9.92 -12.87
CA HIS A 147 -18.60 -8.75 -12.41
C HIS A 147 -18.14 -7.43 -13.06
N LYS A 148 -17.21 -7.50 -14.04
CA LYS A 148 -16.54 -6.36 -14.73
C LYS A 148 -17.46 -5.31 -15.37
N LYS A 149 -18.78 -5.50 -15.43
CA LYS A 149 -19.63 -4.79 -16.40
C LYS A 149 -19.89 -3.31 -16.13
N GLU A 150 -19.53 -2.73 -14.99
CA GLU A 150 -20.06 -1.41 -14.62
C GLU A 150 -19.02 -0.37 -14.15
N GLU A 151 -17.78 -0.76 -13.83
CA GLU A 151 -16.79 0.17 -13.26
C GLU A 151 -15.54 0.34 -14.16
N LYS A 152 -15.10 1.59 -14.30
CA LYS A 152 -13.91 1.96 -15.10
C LYS A 152 -12.59 1.49 -14.43
N THR A 153 -12.60 1.32 -13.11
CA THR A 153 -11.42 1.00 -12.29
C THR A 153 -11.73 -0.17 -11.35
N ASN A 154 -10.78 -1.06 -11.13
CA ASN A 154 -10.89 -2.13 -10.14
C ASN A 154 -9.52 -2.42 -9.55
N SER A 155 -9.29 -1.95 -8.32
CA SER A 155 -7.97 -2.05 -7.70
C SER A 155 -7.55 -3.50 -7.39
N LEU A 156 -8.49 -4.40 -7.08
CA LEU A 156 -8.18 -5.82 -6.87
C LEU A 156 -7.66 -6.46 -8.16
N LEU A 157 -8.34 -6.22 -9.29
CA LEU A 157 -7.90 -6.72 -10.60
C LEU A 157 -6.58 -6.08 -11.02
N PHE A 158 -6.43 -4.76 -10.82
CA PHE A 158 -5.16 -4.07 -11.08
C PHE A 158 -3.99 -4.74 -10.35
N TYR A 159 -4.08 -4.86 -9.01
CA TYR A 159 -3.00 -5.44 -8.22
C TYR A 159 -2.81 -6.93 -8.45
N SER A 160 -3.88 -7.66 -8.81
CA SER A 160 -3.79 -9.07 -9.21
C SER A 160 -2.89 -9.24 -10.43
N TYR A 161 -3.16 -8.52 -11.51
CA TYR A 161 -2.33 -8.58 -12.73
C TYR A 161 -0.94 -7.99 -12.51
N PHE A 162 -0.84 -6.92 -11.72
CA PHE A 162 0.44 -6.30 -11.37
C PHE A 162 1.37 -7.28 -10.65
N ASN A 163 0.89 -7.99 -9.63
CA ASN A 163 1.69 -8.98 -8.90
C ASN A 163 2.08 -10.19 -9.77
N LEU A 164 1.17 -10.67 -10.65
CA LEU A 164 1.53 -11.70 -11.62
C LEU A 164 2.62 -11.21 -12.59
N ALA A 165 2.60 -9.93 -12.96
CA ALA A 165 3.61 -9.35 -13.83
C ALA A 165 4.98 -9.28 -13.16
N LEU A 166 5.02 -8.89 -11.88
CA LEU A 166 6.25 -8.91 -11.08
C LEU A 166 6.83 -10.33 -11.02
N LEU A 167 6.00 -11.34 -10.75
CA LEU A 167 6.43 -12.74 -10.71
C LEU A 167 6.95 -13.23 -12.07
N ALA A 168 6.30 -12.83 -13.18
CA ALA A 168 6.78 -13.16 -14.53
C ALA A 168 8.14 -12.51 -14.80
N PHE A 169 8.31 -11.26 -14.38
CA PHE A 169 9.56 -10.52 -14.54
C PHE A 169 10.71 -11.12 -13.71
N GLU A 170 10.44 -11.54 -12.46
CA GLU A 170 11.40 -12.26 -11.61
C GLU A 170 11.86 -13.59 -12.23
N LYS A 171 10.98 -14.23 -13.03
CA LYS A 171 11.28 -15.45 -13.80
C LYS A 171 11.91 -15.17 -15.16
N GLU A 172 12.31 -13.93 -15.43
CA GLU A 172 12.87 -13.46 -16.69
C GLU A 172 11.92 -13.59 -17.90
N ASP A 173 10.63 -13.83 -17.68
CA ASP A 173 9.60 -13.85 -18.72
C ASP A 173 9.08 -12.42 -18.97
N THR A 174 9.93 -11.61 -19.60
CA THR A 174 9.62 -10.20 -19.90
C THR A 174 8.41 -10.05 -20.81
N SER A 175 8.16 -11.02 -21.71
CA SER A 175 7.01 -10.96 -22.62
C SER A 175 5.70 -11.09 -21.84
N GLN A 176 5.62 -12.07 -20.94
CA GLN A 176 4.46 -12.26 -20.08
C GLN A 176 4.28 -11.09 -19.11
N ALA A 177 5.38 -10.56 -18.54
CA ALA A 177 5.33 -9.40 -17.66
C ALA A 177 4.72 -8.17 -18.36
N ILE A 178 5.11 -7.86 -19.60
CA ILE A 178 4.55 -6.74 -20.37
C ILE A 178 3.05 -6.95 -20.63
N GLN A 179 2.63 -8.15 -21.01
CA GLN A 179 1.22 -8.46 -21.25
C GLN A 179 0.37 -8.28 -19.99
N LEU A 180 0.87 -8.75 -18.85
CA LEU A 180 0.19 -8.64 -17.56
C LEU A 180 0.14 -7.19 -17.08
N LEU A 181 1.20 -6.40 -17.24
CA LEU A 181 1.18 -4.96 -16.91
C LEU A 181 0.17 -4.22 -17.78
N LYS A 182 0.15 -4.49 -19.09
CA LYS A 182 -0.86 -3.92 -19.99
C LYS A 182 -2.27 -4.24 -19.51
N GLN A 183 -2.52 -5.49 -19.12
CA GLN A 183 -3.81 -5.91 -18.59
C GLN A 183 -4.14 -5.22 -17.26
N ALA A 184 -3.17 -5.10 -16.35
CA ALA A 184 -3.33 -4.41 -15.07
C ALA A 184 -3.82 -2.97 -15.29
N TYR A 185 -3.18 -2.21 -16.18
CA TYR A 185 -3.53 -0.82 -16.42
C TYR A 185 -4.94 -0.61 -16.99
N THR A 186 -5.57 -1.65 -17.58
CA THR A 186 -7.00 -1.57 -17.98
C THR A 186 -7.97 -1.42 -16.81
N TYR A 187 -7.49 -1.67 -15.59
CA TYR A 187 -8.25 -1.57 -14.34
C TYR A 187 -7.82 -0.38 -13.46
N SER A 188 -6.98 0.52 -13.99
CA SER A 188 -6.45 1.69 -13.27
C SER A 188 -6.96 3.01 -13.83
N GLU A 189 -6.63 4.12 -13.17
CA GLU A 189 -6.91 5.47 -13.66
C GLU A 189 -5.91 5.97 -14.73
N VAL A 190 -4.81 5.24 -14.94
CA VAL A 190 -3.77 5.60 -15.92
C VAL A 190 -4.35 5.68 -17.33
N ASP A 191 -4.01 6.73 -18.07
CA ASP A 191 -4.40 6.84 -19.48
C ASP A 191 -3.68 5.74 -20.29
N LEU A 192 -4.47 4.85 -20.90
CA LEU A 192 -3.95 3.77 -21.74
C LEU A 192 -3.11 4.27 -22.91
N LYS A 193 -3.26 5.53 -23.34
CA LYS A 193 -2.37 6.14 -24.33
C LYS A 193 -0.92 6.24 -23.84
N GLU A 194 -0.71 6.46 -22.54
CA GLU A 194 0.63 6.48 -21.96
C GLU A 194 1.26 5.09 -21.96
N VAL A 195 0.46 4.06 -21.63
CA VAL A 195 0.86 2.65 -21.73
C VAL A 195 1.23 2.32 -23.18
N ASP A 196 0.36 2.66 -24.13
CA ASP A 196 0.61 2.42 -25.56
C ASP A 196 1.84 3.18 -26.06
N HIS A 197 2.08 4.41 -25.58
CA HIS A 197 3.29 5.16 -25.91
C HIS A 197 4.55 4.42 -25.48
N ILE A 198 4.62 3.96 -24.22
CA ILE A 198 5.76 3.19 -23.70
C ILE A 198 5.99 1.92 -24.53
N LEU A 199 4.94 1.22 -24.94
CA LEU A 199 5.02 0.02 -25.78
C LEU A 199 5.56 0.28 -27.20
N THR A 200 5.51 1.53 -27.67
CA THR A 200 6.03 1.93 -28.99
C THR A 200 7.44 2.52 -28.95
N MET A 201 7.99 2.77 -27.75
CA MET A 201 9.34 3.28 -27.61
C MET A 201 10.38 2.23 -28.01
N ASP A 202 11.50 2.67 -28.55
CA ASP A 202 12.66 1.81 -28.85
C ASP A 202 13.43 1.48 -27.56
N LEU A 203 12.85 0.59 -26.75
CA LEU A 203 13.39 0.12 -25.48
C LEU A 203 13.67 -1.38 -25.55
N SER A 204 14.65 -1.84 -24.75
CA SER A 204 14.77 -3.27 -24.49
C SER A 204 13.52 -3.78 -23.76
N PRO A 205 13.18 -5.09 -23.83
CA PRO A 205 12.06 -5.65 -23.09
C PRO A 205 12.11 -5.34 -21.59
N GLN A 206 13.30 -5.38 -20.98
CA GLN A 206 13.51 -4.99 -19.60
C GLN A 206 13.24 -3.50 -19.39
N GLY A 207 13.72 -2.64 -20.30
CA GLY A 207 13.45 -1.20 -20.28
C GLY A 207 11.96 -0.88 -20.36
N THR A 208 11.21 -1.60 -21.21
CA THR A 208 9.75 -1.49 -21.31
C THR A 208 9.07 -1.85 -20.01
N VAL A 209 9.43 -2.99 -19.39
CA VAL A 209 8.89 -3.39 -18.09
C VAL A 209 9.20 -2.32 -17.02
N SER A 210 10.43 -1.83 -16.94
CA SER A 210 10.80 -0.79 -15.97
C SER A 210 10.00 0.50 -16.17
N GLN A 211 9.79 0.94 -17.41
CA GLN A 211 8.97 2.13 -17.70
C GLN A 211 7.51 1.90 -17.32
N LEU A 212 6.95 0.74 -17.63
CA LEU A 212 5.59 0.38 -17.22
C LEU A 212 5.46 0.33 -15.70
N LEU A 213 6.41 -0.27 -14.97
CA LEU A 213 6.40 -0.29 -13.51
C LEU A 213 6.55 1.12 -12.90
N SER A 214 7.17 2.07 -13.60
CA SER A 214 7.30 3.44 -13.11
C SER A 214 5.98 4.22 -13.09
N LEU A 215 4.99 3.82 -13.90
CA LEU A 215 3.68 4.48 -13.93
C LEU A 215 2.98 4.39 -12.58
N THR A 216 3.06 3.23 -11.91
CA THR A 216 2.46 3.07 -10.58
C THR A 216 3.07 4.03 -9.57
N HIS A 217 4.39 4.21 -9.59
CA HIS A 217 5.09 5.13 -8.69
C HIS A 217 4.72 6.59 -8.98
N ARG A 218 4.55 6.97 -10.25
CA ARG A 218 4.17 8.34 -10.65
C ARG A 218 2.72 8.70 -10.33
N HIS A 219 1.83 7.71 -10.31
CA HIS A 219 0.41 7.91 -10.02
C HIS A 219 0.02 7.57 -8.56
N MET A 220 0.93 6.97 -7.78
CA MET A 220 0.74 6.71 -6.34
C MET A 220 1.62 7.57 -5.43
N GLN A 221 2.46 8.44 -5.97
CA GLN A 221 3.06 9.53 -5.19
C GLN A 221 1.96 10.54 -4.85
N PHE A 222 1.32 10.33 -3.71
CA PHE A 222 0.56 11.37 -3.05
C PHE A 222 1.57 12.42 -2.57
N ASP A 223 1.43 13.66 -3.08
CA ASP A 223 2.12 14.82 -2.54
C ASP A 223 1.86 14.85 -1.02
N CYS A 224 2.89 14.51 -0.23
CA CYS A 224 2.89 14.66 1.22
C CYS A 224 3.05 16.13 1.60
#